data_AF-A0A953IPH4-F1
#
_entry.id   AF-A0A953IPH4-F1
#
_cell.length_a   1.000
_cell.length_b   1.000
_cell.length_c   1.000
_cell.angle_alpha   90.00
_cell.angle_beta   90.00
_cell.angle_gamma   90.00
#
_symmetry.space_group_name_H-M   'P 1'
#
loop_
_entity.id
_entity.type
_entity.pdbx_description
1 polymer ?
#
loop_
_entity_poly.entity_id
_entity_poly.type
_entity_poly.pdbx_seq_one_letter_code
_entity_poly.pdbx_strand_id
1 'polypeptide(L)'
;MSPAATPHEKGADHLRRLLLMRWFAVAGQLALIAAAQPLLDIELPLVPMLAIVALLAGFNLATRQRLARGGAVADGELFAQLCVDVTALTLLLFFSGGAANPLVSLYLPSIAIAAVVLPGRFAWGVVFLGVAAYSLLVFWNVPLPVSDAERATRLHLAGMWLIFVASAALIAWFVARMAAAIRSRDLELAAAREEALRNERVIALGSLAAGAAHELGTPLATMAILAGELGRNADLGPETQEDLALLREQIEHCKGIITGLAARAGQTRAEGGGAIDLDRWLAPAGDDLL
;
A
#
# COMPACT_ATOMS: atom_id res chain seq x y z
N MET A 1 3.63 -13.94 -4.32
CA MET A 1 4.31 -12.64 -4.22
C MET A 1 3.44 -11.59 -4.90
N SER A 2 2.57 -10.89 -4.16
CA SER A 2 1.83 -9.76 -4.74
C SER A 2 2.83 -8.60 -4.91
N PRO A 3 3.03 -8.05 -6.12
CA PRO A 3 4.01 -7.00 -6.32
C PRO A 3 3.64 -5.81 -5.43
N ALA A 4 4.58 -5.35 -4.61
CA ALA A 4 4.37 -4.16 -3.80
C ALA A 4 3.98 -3.01 -4.74
N ALA A 5 2.74 -2.53 -4.60
CA ALA A 5 2.18 -1.54 -5.53
C ALA A 5 3.17 -0.39 -5.74
N THR A 6 3.56 -0.17 -6.99
CA THR A 6 4.52 0.86 -7.37
C THR A 6 4.00 2.23 -6.93
N PRO A 7 4.87 3.24 -6.68
CA PRO A 7 4.43 4.59 -6.33
C PRO A 7 3.34 5.14 -7.29
N HIS A 8 3.40 4.72 -8.56
CA HIS A 8 2.41 5.04 -9.59
C HIS A 8 1.02 4.43 -9.34
N GLU A 9 0.95 3.18 -8.87
CA GLU A 9 -0.32 2.51 -8.54
C GLU A 9 -0.99 3.12 -7.31
N LYS A 10 -0.19 3.50 -6.30
CA LYS A 10 -0.70 4.19 -5.10
C LYS A 10 -1.36 5.53 -5.44
N GLY A 11 -0.71 6.34 -6.29
CA GLY A 11 -1.25 7.63 -6.71
C GLY A 11 -2.54 7.49 -7.53
N ALA A 12 -2.60 6.51 -8.43
CA ALA A 12 -3.81 6.21 -9.20
C ALA A 12 -4.99 5.79 -8.30
N ASP A 13 -4.75 4.98 -7.28
CA ASP A 13 -5.80 4.57 -6.33
C ASP A 13 -6.29 5.71 -5.44
N HIS A 14 -5.39 6.57 -4.96
CA HIS A 14 -5.78 7.80 -4.26
C HIS A 14 -6.66 8.68 -5.14
N LEU A 15 -6.28 8.83 -6.40
CA LEU A 15 -7.05 9.59 -7.35
C LEU A 15 -8.44 9.00 -7.62
N ARG A 16 -8.56 7.68 -7.80
CA ARG A 16 -9.86 7.01 -7.95
C ARG A 16 -10.79 7.28 -6.77
N ARG A 17 -10.23 7.27 -5.54
CA ARG A 17 -10.98 7.60 -4.33
C ARG A 17 -11.46 9.06 -4.34
N LEU A 18 -10.61 10.01 -4.74
CA LEU A 18 -11.01 11.42 -4.89
C LEU A 18 -12.12 11.59 -5.94
N LEU A 19 -12.01 10.93 -7.10
CA LEU A 19 -13.04 10.98 -8.15
C LEU A 19 -14.41 10.48 -7.65
N LEU A 20 -14.41 9.38 -6.88
CA LEU A 20 -15.62 8.80 -6.29
C LEU A 20 -16.23 9.75 -5.26
N MET A 21 -15.41 10.29 -4.35
CA MET A 21 -15.85 11.26 -3.34
C MET A 21 -16.40 12.54 -3.98
N ARG A 22 -15.79 13.00 -5.07
CA ARG A 22 -16.28 14.17 -5.81
C ARG A 22 -17.67 13.93 -6.43
N TRP A 23 -17.96 12.72 -6.90
CA TRP A 23 -19.33 12.39 -7.35
C TRP A 23 -20.34 12.42 -6.21
N PHE A 24 -19.99 11.91 -5.03
CA PHE A 24 -20.85 12.04 -3.85
C PHE A 24 -21.04 13.51 -3.46
N ALA A 25 -19.99 14.33 -3.51
CA ALA A 25 -20.07 15.76 -3.23
C ALA A 25 -20.98 16.49 -4.24
N VAL A 26 -20.79 16.25 -5.54
CA VAL A 26 -21.63 16.82 -6.61
C VAL A 26 -23.10 16.41 -6.44
N ALA A 27 -23.37 15.13 -6.17
CA ALA A 27 -24.72 14.65 -5.94
C ALA A 27 -25.35 15.30 -4.69
N GLY A 28 -24.59 15.40 -3.60
CA GLY A 28 -25.02 16.07 -2.37
C GLY A 28 -25.30 17.56 -2.58
N GLN A 29 -24.44 18.27 -3.32
CA GLN A 29 -24.61 19.68 -3.67
C GLN A 29 -25.86 19.91 -4.52
N LEU A 30 -26.08 19.10 -5.56
CA LEU A 30 -27.28 19.17 -6.39
C LEU A 30 -28.55 18.90 -5.57
N ALA A 31 -28.53 17.88 -4.70
CA ALA A 31 -29.65 17.59 -3.82
C ALA A 31 -29.94 18.75 -2.87
N LEU A 32 -28.92 19.38 -2.30
CA LEU A 32 -29.08 20.51 -1.40
C LEU A 32 -29.63 21.75 -2.12
N ILE A 33 -29.09 22.07 -3.32
CA ILE A 33 -29.57 23.18 -4.15
C ILE A 33 -31.03 22.94 -4.54
N ALA A 34 -31.40 21.73 -4.95
CA ALA A 34 -32.76 21.37 -5.33
C ALA A 34 -33.73 21.42 -4.13
N ALA A 35 -33.28 21.03 -2.94
CA ALA A 35 -34.10 21.07 -1.73
C ALA A 35 -34.23 22.48 -1.14
N ALA A 36 -33.28 23.38 -1.39
CA ALA A 36 -33.21 24.67 -0.72
C ALA A 36 -34.42 25.58 -1.03
N GLN A 37 -34.87 25.66 -2.28
CA GLN A 37 -36.05 26.47 -2.62
C GLN A 37 -37.35 25.93 -2.02
N PRO A 38 -37.77 24.67 -2.27
CA PRO A 38 -39.06 24.17 -1.79
C PRO A 38 -39.12 23.99 -0.26
N LEU A 39 -37.98 23.75 0.41
CA LEU A 39 -37.95 23.46 1.84
C LEU A 39 -37.69 24.70 2.69
N LEU A 40 -36.92 25.67 2.16
CA LEU A 40 -36.38 26.78 2.96
C LEU A 40 -36.88 28.16 2.51
N ASP A 41 -37.55 28.26 1.35
CA ASP A 41 -38.07 29.53 0.80
C ASP A 41 -36.96 30.59 0.61
N ILE A 42 -35.76 30.12 0.23
CA ILE A 42 -34.56 30.96 0.04
C ILE A 42 -34.31 31.14 -1.46
N GLU A 43 -34.27 32.40 -1.91
CA GLU A 43 -33.86 32.76 -3.26
C GLU A 43 -32.34 32.63 -3.42
N LEU A 44 -31.89 31.45 -3.86
CA LEU A 44 -30.49 31.21 -4.20
C LEU A 44 -30.18 31.66 -5.63
N PRO A 45 -28.96 32.20 -5.89
CA PRO A 45 -28.50 32.46 -7.24
C PRO A 45 -28.15 31.13 -7.93
N LEU A 46 -29.16 30.46 -8.49
CA LEU A 46 -29.04 29.12 -9.07
C LEU A 46 -28.03 29.05 -10.21
N VAL A 47 -27.98 30.07 -11.07
CA VAL A 47 -27.11 30.10 -12.25
C VAL A 47 -25.63 29.95 -11.87
N PRO A 48 -25.03 30.79 -11.00
CA PRO A 48 -23.63 30.61 -10.62
C PRO A 48 -23.39 29.32 -9.84
N MET A 49 -24.31 28.90 -8.95
CA MET A 49 -24.13 27.66 -8.18
C MET A 49 -24.12 26.42 -9.08
N LEU A 50 -25.07 26.31 -10.00
CA LEU A 50 -25.13 25.20 -10.97
C LEU A 50 -23.95 25.24 -11.94
N ALA A 51 -23.48 26.44 -12.33
CA ALA A 51 -22.28 26.57 -13.15
C ALA A 51 -21.03 26.02 -12.41
N ILE A 52 -20.85 26.33 -11.12
CA ILE A 52 -19.74 25.79 -10.32
C ILE A 52 -19.83 24.27 -10.22
N VAL A 53 -21.01 23.72 -9.94
CA VAL A 53 -21.21 22.27 -9.86
C VAL A 53 -20.96 21.59 -11.20
N ALA A 54 -21.41 22.19 -12.32
CA ALA A 54 -21.16 21.68 -13.66
C ALA A 54 -19.67 21.71 -14.02
N LEU A 55 -18.96 22.79 -13.66
CA LEU A 55 -17.50 22.88 -13.82
C LEU A 55 -16.79 21.82 -13.00
N LEU A 56 -17.22 21.57 -11.75
CA LEU A 56 -16.64 20.53 -10.89
C LEU A 56 -16.88 19.13 -11.46
N ALA A 57 -18.08 18.85 -11.97
CA ALA A 57 -18.41 17.60 -12.64
C ALA A 57 -17.60 17.41 -13.94
N GLY A 58 -17.46 18.47 -14.75
CA GLY A 58 -16.64 18.48 -15.96
C GLY A 58 -15.16 18.25 -15.66
N PHE A 59 -14.63 18.90 -14.63
CA PHE A 59 -13.27 18.66 -14.14
C PHE A 59 -13.07 17.22 -13.67
N ASN A 60 -14.06 16.65 -12.97
CA ASN A 60 -14.04 15.25 -12.55
C ASN A 60 -14.00 14.29 -13.75
N LEU A 61 -14.78 14.58 -14.79
CA LEU A 61 -14.81 13.79 -16.01
C LEU A 61 -13.49 13.88 -16.79
N ALA A 62 -12.92 15.09 -16.93
CA ALA A 62 -11.62 15.30 -17.55
C ALA A 62 -10.51 14.54 -16.81
N THR A 63 -10.55 14.57 -15.48
CA THR A 63 -9.62 13.83 -14.62
C THR A 63 -9.79 12.31 -14.78
N ARG A 64 -11.02 11.81 -14.89
CA ARG A 64 -11.29 10.40 -15.18
C ARG A 64 -10.73 9.98 -16.54
N GLN A 65 -10.91 10.81 -17.58
CA GLN A 65 -10.33 10.55 -18.90
C GLN A 65 -8.80 10.54 -18.84
N ARG A 66 -8.19 11.48 -18.12
CA ARG A 66 -6.75 11.53 -17.91
C ARG A 66 -6.24 10.26 -17.23
N LEU A 67 -6.93 9.77 -16.20
CA LEU A 67 -6.59 8.51 -15.53
C LEU A 67 -6.75 7.29 -16.46
N ALA A 68 -7.76 7.29 -17.34
CA ALA A 68 -7.97 6.22 -18.32
C ALA A 68 -6.88 6.17 -19.40
N ARG A 69 -6.24 7.31 -19.71
CA ARG A 69 -5.08 7.39 -20.62
C ARG A 69 -3.79 6.80 -20.02
N GLY A 70 -3.80 6.45 -18.74
CA GLY A 70 -2.64 5.93 -18.02
C GLY A 70 -1.64 7.03 -17.61
N GLY A 71 -0.56 6.61 -16.95
CA GLY A 71 0.52 7.50 -16.49
C GLY A 71 0.61 7.63 -14.98
N ALA A 72 1.79 8.07 -14.54
CA ALA A 72 2.12 8.33 -13.15
C ALA A 72 1.26 9.47 -12.57
N VAL A 73 0.63 9.23 -11.42
CA VAL A 73 -0.04 10.31 -10.66
C VAL A 73 0.95 10.89 -9.65
N ALA A 74 1.29 12.17 -9.82
CA ALA A 74 2.18 12.88 -8.91
C ALA A 74 1.41 13.48 -7.73
N ASP A 75 2.09 13.67 -6.59
CA ASP A 75 1.50 14.32 -5.41
C ASP A 75 0.98 15.73 -5.71
N GLY A 76 1.67 16.46 -6.60
CA GLY A 76 1.24 17.80 -7.03
C GLY A 76 -0.09 17.80 -7.78
N GLU A 77 -0.42 16.72 -8.47
CA GLU A 77 -1.71 16.57 -9.14
C GLU A 77 -2.83 16.31 -8.14
N LEU A 78 -2.60 15.46 -7.14
CA LEU A 78 -3.54 15.25 -6.04
C LEU A 78 -3.77 16.56 -5.27
N PHE A 79 -2.71 17.32 -5.02
CA PHE A 79 -2.80 18.64 -4.38
C PHE A 79 -3.67 19.61 -5.19
N ALA A 80 -3.40 19.74 -6.50
CA ALA A 80 -4.18 20.61 -7.38
C ALA A 80 -5.67 20.23 -7.38
N GLN A 81 -5.99 18.94 -7.32
CA GLN A 81 -7.38 18.48 -7.23
C GLN A 81 -8.08 18.89 -5.94
N LEU A 82 -7.43 18.74 -4.79
CA LEU A 82 -7.99 19.22 -3.53
C LEU A 82 -8.13 20.76 -3.52
N CYS A 83 -7.20 21.50 -4.15
CA CYS A 83 -7.35 22.95 -4.29
C CYS A 83 -8.60 23.31 -5.10
N VAL A 84 -8.88 22.59 -6.19
CA VAL A 84 -10.11 22.79 -6.98
C VAL A 84 -11.35 22.50 -6.13
N ASP A 85 -11.34 21.42 -5.33
CA ASP A 85 -12.46 21.07 -4.46
C ASP A 85 -12.73 22.14 -3.39
N VAL A 86 -11.67 22.59 -2.71
CA VAL A 86 -11.76 23.66 -1.71
C VAL A 86 -12.24 24.96 -2.34
N THR A 87 -11.75 25.31 -3.53
CA THR A 87 -12.16 26.52 -4.25
C THR A 87 -13.63 26.44 -4.68
N ALA A 88 -14.07 25.30 -5.24
CA ALA A 88 -15.46 25.10 -5.63
C ALA A 88 -16.40 25.18 -4.41
N LEU A 89 -16.02 24.54 -3.29
CA LEU A 89 -16.76 24.65 -2.04
C LEU A 89 -16.81 26.11 -1.56
N THR A 90 -15.69 26.84 -1.62
CA THR A 90 -15.62 28.26 -1.24
C THR A 90 -16.60 29.10 -2.05
N LEU A 91 -16.62 28.91 -3.38
CA LEU A 91 -17.52 29.66 -4.25
C LEU A 91 -18.99 29.32 -3.99
N LEU A 92 -19.31 28.05 -3.73
CA LEU A 92 -20.68 27.66 -3.35
C LEU A 92 -21.10 28.30 -2.02
N LEU A 93 -20.20 28.32 -1.03
CA LEU A 93 -20.45 28.98 0.26
C LEU A 93 -20.61 30.49 0.10
N PHE A 94 -19.78 31.12 -0.75
CA PHE A 94 -19.86 32.55 -1.05
C PHE A 94 -21.26 32.97 -1.51
N PHE A 95 -21.88 32.19 -2.39
CA PHE A 95 -23.24 32.44 -2.88
C PHE A 95 -24.36 31.98 -1.95
N SER A 96 -24.03 31.33 -0.83
CA SER A 96 -25.01 30.73 0.09
C SER A 96 -24.84 31.19 1.54
N GLY A 97 -24.41 32.44 1.77
CA GLY A 97 -24.31 33.04 3.11
C GLY A 97 -22.94 32.91 3.79
N GLY A 98 -21.91 32.47 3.07
CA GLY A 98 -20.52 32.51 3.49
C GLY A 98 -20.22 31.71 4.76
N ALA A 99 -19.54 32.37 5.72
CA ALA A 99 -19.11 31.73 6.96
C ALA A 99 -20.27 31.34 7.90
N ALA A 100 -21.45 31.93 7.72
CA ALA A 100 -22.66 31.58 8.47
C ALA A 100 -23.37 30.34 7.90
N ASN A 101 -22.92 29.80 6.76
CA ASN A 101 -23.51 28.60 6.19
C ASN A 101 -23.00 27.35 6.95
N PRO A 102 -23.88 26.46 7.45
CA PRO A 102 -23.47 25.24 8.14
C PRO A 102 -22.47 24.36 7.36
N LEU A 103 -22.59 24.34 6.03
CA LEU A 103 -21.72 23.57 5.12
C LEU A 103 -20.25 24.01 5.19
N VAL A 104 -19.92 25.12 5.84
CA VAL A 104 -18.53 25.55 6.05
C VAL A 104 -17.68 24.47 6.74
N SER A 105 -18.31 23.60 7.54
CA SER A 105 -17.64 22.45 8.17
C SER A 105 -17.11 21.42 7.16
N LEU A 106 -17.56 21.44 5.90
CA LEU A 106 -17.08 20.55 4.83
C LEU A 106 -15.62 20.81 4.40
N TYR A 107 -15.01 21.91 4.86
CA TYR A 107 -13.56 22.06 4.76
C TYR A 107 -12.81 20.99 5.57
N LEU A 108 -13.35 20.54 6.72
CA LEU A 108 -12.68 19.58 7.59
C LEU A 108 -12.49 18.21 6.94
N PRO A 109 -13.50 17.57 6.31
CA PRO A 109 -13.27 16.36 5.52
C PRO A 109 -12.21 16.53 4.43
N SER A 110 -12.22 17.67 3.72
CA SER A 110 -11.24 17.95 2.66
C SER A 110 -9.81 18.03 3.21
N ILE A 111 -9.63 18.70 4.34
CA ILE A 111 -8.34 18.80 5.06
C ILE A 111 -7.92 17.43 5.61
N ALA A 112 -8.84 16.65 6.16
CA ALA A 112 -8.55 15.31 6.67
C ALA A 112 -8.09 14.37 5.55
N ILE A 113 -8.74 14.42 4.38
CA ILE A 113 -8.32 13.67 3.20
C ILE A 113 -6.93 14.14 2.75
N ALA A 114 -6.68 15.46 2.73
CA ALA A 114 -5.37 16.01 2.40
C ALA A 114 -4.27 15.44 3.32
N ALA A 115 -4.49 15.45 4.63
CA ALA A 115 -3.53 14.99 5.62
C ALA A 115 -3.17 13.50 5.49
N VAL A 116 -4.10 12.69 4.99
CA VAL A 116 -3.90 11.24 4.83
C VAL A 116 -3.31 10.88 3.47
N VAL A 117 -3.69 11.61 2.41
CA VAL A 117 -3.34 11.28 1.03
C VAL A 117 -2.05 11.97 0.56
N LEU A 118 -1.78 13.19 1.05
CA LEU A 118 -0.68 14.02 0.57
C LEU A 118 0.52 14.00 1.52
N PRO A 119 1.74 14.23 0.99
CA PRO A 119 2.89 14.60 1.81
C PRO A 119 2.59 15.85 2.66
N GLY A 120 3.15 15.92 3.87
CA GLY A 120 2.85 16.97 4.83
C GLY A 120 2.94 18.41 4.29
N ARG A 121 3.90 18.70 3.38
CA ARG A 121 4.02 20.01 2.72
C ARG A 121 2.76 20.43 1.95
N PHE A 122 2.16 19.50 1.21
CA PHE A 122 0.97 19.76 0.40
C PHE A 122 -0.29 19.76 1.25
N ALA A 123 -0.34 18.89 2.28
CA ALA A 123 -1.43 18.90 3.26
C ALA A 123 -1.54 20.26 3.97
N TRP A 124 -0.43 20.84 4.43
CA TRP A 124 -0.40 22.19 4.99
C TRP A 124 -0.85 23.25 3.98
N GLY A 125 -0.51 23.10 2.70
CA GLY A 125 -1.01 23.97 1.63
C GLY A 125 -2.54 23.98 1.55
N VAL A 126 -3.19 22.82 1.66
CA VAL A 126 -4.66 22.71 1.69
C VAL A 126 -5.24 23.34 2.95
N VAL A 127 -4.58 23.17 4.11
CA VAL A 127 -4.99 23.83 5.37
C VAL A 127 -4.94 25.35 5.23
N PHE A 128 -3.84 25.91 4.74
CA PHE A 128 -3.73 27.36 4.53
C PHE A 128 -4.76 27.87 3.53
N LEU A 129 -5.00 27.14 2.44
CA LEU A 129 -6.05 27.49 1.48
C LEU A 129 -7.43 27.50 2.14
N GLY A 130 -7.77 26.49 2.95
CA GLY A 130 -9.03 26.42 3.67
C GLY A 130 -9.20 27.54 4.70
N VAL A 131 -8.15 27.86 5.47
CA VAL A 131 -8.16 28.97 6.44
C VAL A 131 -8.32 30.32 5.72
N ALA A 132 -7.59 30.52 4.62
CA ALA A 132 -7.71 31.74 3.81
C ALA A 132 -9.11 31.87 3.19
N ALA A 133 -9.66 30.79 2.64
CA ALA A 133 -11.01 30.74 2.10
C ALA A 133 -12.07 31.03 3.17
N TYR A 134 -11.96 30.41 4.35
CA TYR A 134 -12.85 30.68 5.48
C TYR A 134 -12.79 32.14 5.90
N SER A 135 -11.57 32.68 6.08
CA SER A 135 -11.36 34.08 6.46
C SER A 135 -11.95 35.03 5.42
N LEU A 136 -11.78 34.74 4.13
CA LEU A 136 -12.38 35.49 3.04
C LEU A 136 -13.92 35.51 3.15
N LEU A 137 -14.55 34.37 3.43
CA LEU A 137 -16.00 34.24 3.55
C LEU A 137 -16.60 34.99 4.74
N VAL A 138 -15.81 35.24 5.81
CA VAL A 138 -16.23 36.06 6.95
C VAL A 138 -16.44 37.52 6.52
N PHE A 139 -15.53 38.06 5.70
CA PHE A 139 -15.58 39.47 5.27
C PHE A 139 -16.36 39.68 3.98
N TRP A 140 -16.34 38.72 3.06
CA TRP A 140 -16.98 38.79 1.75
C TRP A 140 -17.88 37.57 1.51
N ASN A 141 -19.19 37.80 1.47
CA ASN A 141 -20.18 36.80 1.08
C ASN A 141 -21.44 37.49 0.55
N VAL A 142 -22.28 36.73 -0.16
CA VAL A 142 -23.64 37.17 -0.51
C VAL A 142 -24.56 36.76 0.64
N PRO A 143 -25.09 37.73 1.42
CA PRO A 143 -25.95 37.42 2.55
C PRO A 143 -27.28 36.85 2.04
N LEU A 144 -27.78 35.81 2.72
CA LEU A 144 -29.06 35.21 2.37
C LEU A 144 -30.22 36.07 2.89
N PRO A 145 -31.25 36.34 2.07
CA PRO A 145 -32.42 37.10 2.50
C PRO A 145 -33.34 36.20 3.31
N VAL A 146 -33.04 35.97 4.58
CA VAL A 146 -33.92 35.22 5.50
C VAL A 146 -34.69 36.22 6.36
N SER A 147 -36.01 36.25 6.19
CA SER A 147 -36.91 37.23 6.82
C SER A 147 -37.17 36.98 8.32
N ASP A 148 -36.98 35.74 8.79
CA ASP A 148 -37.24 35.32 10.17
C ASP A 148 -35.95 34.82 10.85
N ALA A 149 -35.45 35.59 11.82
CA ALA A 149 -34.23 35.29 12.57
C ALA A 149 -34.32 34.02 13.42
N GLU A 150 -35.51 33.67 13.94
CA GLU A 150 -35.70 32.46 14.75
C GLU A 150 -35.66 31.22 13.87
N ARG A 151 -36.35 31.27 12.71
CA ARG A 151 -36.29 30.20 11.69
C ARG A 151 -34.87 30.07 11.13
N ALA A 152 -34.18 31.17 10.84
CA ALA A 152 -32.79 31.16 10.37
C ALA A 152 -31.86 30.45 11.37
N THR A 153 -31.99 30.78 12.66
CA THR A 153 -31.17 30.19 13.73
C THR A 153 -31.44 28.70 13.90
N ARG A 154 -32.71 28.27 13.90
CA ARG A 154 -33.08 26.85 13.97
C ARG A 154 -32.52 26.05 12.79
N LEU A 155 -32.67 26.58 11.57
CA LEU A 155 -32.18 25.94 10.36
C LEU A 155 -30.65 25.86 10.34
N HIS A 156 -29.97 26.94 10.76
CA HIS A 156 -28.52 26.97 10.91
C HIS A 156 -28.05 25.90 11.91
N LEU A 157 -28.68 25.81 13.09
CA LEU A 157 -28.32 24.81 14.11
C LEU A 157 -28.58 23.38 13.64
N ALA A 158 -29.73 23.13 12.99
CA ALA A 158 -30.05 21.82 12.41
C ALA A 158 -29.04 21.43 11.31
N GLY A 159 -28.69 22.38 10.44
CA GLY A 159 -27.67 22.18 9.42
C GLY A 159 -26.29 21.90 10.02
N MET A 160 -25.89 22.62 11.06
CA MET A 160 -24.61 22.41 11.74
C MET A 160 -24.55 21.03 12.39
N TRP A 161 -25.63 20.60 13.03
CA TRP A 161 -25.71 19.27 13.62
C TRP A 161 -25.62 18.18 12.54
N LEU A 162 -26.41 18.30 11.47
CA LEU A 162 -26.43 17.32 10.38
C LEU A 162 -25.06 17.19 9.71
N ILE A 163 -24.44 18.32 9.36
CA ILE A 163 -23.15 18.32 8.67
C ILE A 163 -22.00 17.89 9.59
N PHE A 164 -22.09 18.19 10.89
CA PHE A 164 -21.14 17.72 11.87
C PHE A 164 -21.20 16.19 11.98
N VAL A 165 -22.40 15.62 12.14
CA VAL A 165 -22.58 14.15 12.19
C VAL A 165 -22.09 13.51 10.90
N ALA A 166 -22.46 14.04 9.73
CA ALA A 166 -22.04 13.52 8.43
C ALA A 166 -20.51 13.60 8.26
N SER A 167 -19.89 14.73 8.60
CA SER A 167 -18.43 14.95 8.48
C SER A 167 -17.67 14.06 9.46
N ALA A 168 -18.11 13.98 10.71
CA ALA A 168 -17.49 13.14 11.73
C ALA A 168 -17.56 11.66 11.34
N ALA A 169 -18.73 11.19 10.88
CA ALA A 169 -18.90 9.82 10.41
C ALA A 169 -18.00 9.52 9.20
N LEU A 170 -17.95 10.43 8.22
CA LEU A 170 -17.11 10.29 7.03
C LEU A 170 -15.62 10.23 7.41
N ILE A 171 -15.15 11.16 8.24
CA ILE A 171 -13.75 11.21 8.69
C ILE A 171 -13.42 9.95 9.51
N ALA A 172 -14.27 9.57 10.46
CA ALA A 172 -14.05 8.39 11.30
C ALA A 172 -14.01 7.10 10.46
N TRP A 173 -14.96 6.91 9.54
CA TRP A 173 -14.98 5.78 8.63
C TRP A 173 -13.71 5.74 7.75
N PHE A 174 -13.32 6.88 7.19
CA PHE A 174 -12.15 6.98 6.31
C PHE A 174 -10.84 6.69 7.06
N VAL A 175 -10.64 7.30 8.22
CA VAL A 175 -9.47 7.09 9.07
C VAL A 175 -9.42 5.65 9.57
N ALA A 176 -10.54 5.07 10.02
CA ALA A 176 -10.60 3.68 10.46
C ALA A 176 -10.26 2.70 9.32
N ARG A 177 -10.82 2.93 8.12
CA ARG A 177 -10.55 2.13 6.92
C ARG A 177 -9.08 2.20 6.50
N MET A 178 -8.47 3.38 6.57
CA MET A 178 -7.06 3.59 6.26
C MET A 178 -6.15 2.91 7.29
N ALA A 179 -6.44 3.11 8.58
CA ALA A 179 -5.68 2.49 9.66
C ALA A 179 -5.75 0.95 9.61
N ALA A 180 -6.92 0.39 9.26
CA ALA A 180 -7.07 -1.05 9.04
C ALA A 180 -6.22 -1.54 7.85
N ALA A 181 -6.17 -0.78 6.75
CA ALA A 181 -5.36 -1.13 5.59
C ALA A 181 -3.84 -1.06 5.88
N ILE A 182 -3.40 -0.11 6.71
CA ILE A 182 -2.01 -0.03 7.16
C ILE A 182 -1.68 -1.25 8.03
N ARG A 183 -2.52 -1.58 9.02
CA ARG A 183 -2.30 -2.74 9.89
C ARG A 183 -2.25 -4.07 9.12
N SER A 184 -3.11 -4.28 8.13
CA SER A 184 -3.06 -5.52 7.33
C SER A 184 -1.74 -5.63 6.55
N ARG A 185 -1.31 -4.51 5.95
CA ARG A 185 -0.04 -4.43 5.22
C ARG A 185 1.16 -4.71 6.14
N ASP A 186 1.16 -4.18 7.35
CA ASP A 186 2.24 -4.38 8.31
C ASP A 186 2.33 -5.86 8.74
N LEU A 187 1.19 -6.52 8.93
CA LEU A 187 1.15 -7.96 9.22
C LEU A 187 1.68 -8.81 8.05
N GLU A 188 1.27 -8.49 6.81
CA GLU A 188 1.77 -9.16 5.61
C GLU A 188 3.28 -8.98 5.44
N LEU A 189 3.79 -7.77 5.69
CA LEU A 189 5.22 -7.48 5.65
C LEU A 189 6.01 -8.21 6.74
N ALA A 190 5.44 -8.32 7.95
CA ALA A 190 6.05 -9.07 9.03
C ALA A 190 6.15 -10.56 8.68
N ALA A 191 5.07 -11.16 8.18
CA ALA A 191 5.06 -12.55 7.75
C ALA A 191 6.07 -12.83 6.63
N ALA A 192 6.13 -11.97 5.61
CA ALA A 192 7.10 -12.12 4.51
C ALA A 192 8.56 -12.01 4.99
N ARG A 193 8.84 -11.14 5.98
CA ARG A 193 10.18 -11.03 6.58
C ARG A 193 10.55 -12.26 7.38
N GLU A 194 9.62 -12.83 8.13
CA GLU A 194 9.86 -14.06 8.89
C GLU A 194 10.17 -15.24 7.97
N GLU A 195 9.43 -15.36 6.87
CA GLU A 195 9.69 -16.38 5.85
C GLU A 195 11.07 -16.19 5.19
N ALA A 196 11.44 -14.95 4.86
CA ALA A 196 12.76 -14.63 4.31
C ALA A 196 13.89 -15.01 5.28
N LEU A 197 13.77 -14.65 6.57
CA LEU A 197 14.75 -15.00 7.59
C LEU A 197 14.85 -16.51 7.81
N ARG A 198 13.73 -17.25 7.72
CA ARG A 198 13.74 -18.72 7.79
C ARG A 198 14.49 -19.30 6.60
N ASN A 199 14.27 -18.78 5.40
CA ASN A 199 14.93 -19.26 4.19
C ASN A 199 16.44 -18.97 4.22
N GLU A 200 16.86 -17.77 4.66
CA GLU A 200 18.27 -17.43 4.84
C GLU A 200 18.98 -18.40 5.81
N ARG A 201 18.35 -18.75 6.93
CA ARG A 201 18.90 -19.72 7.88
C ARG A 201 19.06 -21.10 7.26
N VAL A 202 18.07 -21.56 6.48
CA VAL A 202 18.13 -22.84 5.77
C VAL A 202 19.26 -22.85 4.74
N ILE A 203 19.43 -21.76 3.97
CA ILE A 203 20.52 -21.61 3.00
C ILE A 203 21.88 -21.61 3.70
N ALA A 204 22.03 -20.87 4.80
CA ALA A 204 23.28 -20.81 5.57
C ALA A 204 23.66 -22.18 6.15
N LEU A 205 22.71 -22.88 6.76
CA LEU A 205 22.91 -24.26 7.23
C LEU A 205 23.24 -25.21 6.09
N GLY A 206 22.58 -25.05 4.93
CA GLY A 206 22.87 -25.86 3.75
C GLY A 206 24.27 -25.64 3.20
N SER A 207 24.75 -24.39 3.19
CA SER A 207 26.12 -24.06 2.79
C SER A 207 27.15 -24.62 3.77
N LEU A 208 26.89 -24.54 5.08
CA LEU A 208 27.76 -25.12 6.11
C LEU A 208 27.82 -26.65 6.01
N ALA A 209 26.67 -27.31 5.81
CA ALA A 209 26.61 -28.76 5.63
C ALA A 209 27.36 -29.23 4.38
N ALA A 210 27.22 -28.52 3.26
CA ALA A 210 27.96 -28.83 2.03
C ALA A 210 29.48 -28.62 2.20
N GLY A 211 29.89 -27.54 2.88
CA GLY A 211 31.29 -27.28 3.21
C GLY A 211 31.88 -28.37 4.10
N ALA A 212 31.20 -28.71 5.20
CA ALA A 212 31.61 -29.78 6.10
C ALA A 212 31.72 -31.14 5.40
N ALA A 213 30.81 -31.43 4.47
CA ALA A 213 30.86 -32.67 3.70
C ALA A 213 32.06 -32.76 2.76
N HIS A 214 32.45 -31.64 2.15
CA HIS A 214 33.65 -31.58 1.31
C HIS A 214 34.93 -31.72 2.16
N GLU A 215 35.05 -30.94 3.24
CA GLU A 215 36.25 -30.94 4.09
C GLU A 215 36.46 -32.25 4.84
N LEU A 216 35.39 -32.92 5.29
CA LEU A 216 35.46 -34.20 6.00
C LEU A 216 35.47 -35.42 5.07
N GLY A 217 34.99 -35.28 3.83
CA GLY A 217 34.96 -36.36 2.86
C GLY A 217 36.36 -36.89 2.51
N THR A 218 37.32 -35.99 2.29
CA THR A 218 38.70 -36.33 1.94
C THR A 218 39.46 -37.08 3.06
N PRO A 219 39.49 -36.62 4.33
CA PRO A 219 40.16 -37.37 5.39
C PRO A 219 39.48 -38.71 5.69
N LEU A 220 38.14 -38.80 5.64
CA LEU A 220 37.44 -40.08 5.82
C LEU A 220 37.76 -41.08 4.70
N ALA A 221 37.79 -40.64 3.44
CA ALA A 221 38.20 -41.48 2.32
C ALA A 221 39.65 -41.97 2.48
N THR A 222 40.55 -41.10 2.95
CA THR A 222 41.94 -41.44 3.22
C THR A 222 42.06 -42.47 4.34
N MET A 223 41.34 -42.29 5.45
CA MET A 223 41.28 -43.26 6.56
C MET A 223 40.71 -44.62 6.11
N ALA A 224 39.69 -44.63 5.25
CA ALA A 224 39.10 -45.87 4.72
C ALA A 224 40.10 -46.66 3.86
N ILE A 225 40.93 -45.97 3.07
CA ILE A 225 41.99 -46.59 2.26
C ILE A 225 43.07 -47.17 3.17
N LEU A 226 43.60 -46.39 4.11
CA LEU A 226 44.64 -46.82 5.05
C LEU A 226 44.18 -48.02 5.91
N ALA A 227 42.98 -47.95 6.49
CA ALA A 227 42.42 -49.07 7.26
C ALA A 227 42.25 -50.32 6.38
N GLY A 228 41.91 -50.15 5.10
CA GLY A 228 41.80 -51.26 4.16
C GLY A 228 43.12 -51.83 3.64
N GLU A 229 44.20 -51.05 3.64
CA GLU A 229 45.56 -51.55 3.38
C GLU A 229 46.09 -52.32 4.59
N LEU A 230 45.95 -51.77 5.80
CA LEU A 230 46.36 -52.43 7.04
C LEU A 230 45.65 -53.77 7.24
N GLY A 231 44.33 -53.84 6.97
CA GLY A 231 43.56 -55.08 7.09
C GLY A 231 43.94 -56.19 6.09
N ARG A 232 44.74 -55.89 5.06
CA ARG A 232 45.25 -56.90 4.11
C ARG A 232 46.57 -57.53 4.57
N ASN A 233 47.14 -57.07 5.68
CA ASN A 233 48.42 -57.56 6.18
C ASN A 233 48.24 -58.86 7.00
N ALA A 234 48.73 -59.98 6.46
CA ALA A 234 48.47 -61.32 7.01
C ALA A 234 49.21 -61.60 8.34
N ASP A 235 50.19 -60.78 8.70
CA ASP A 235 50.97 -60.90 9.95
C ASP A 235 50.25 -60.30 11.18
N LEU A 236 49.06 -59.69 11.00
CA LEU A 236 48.27 -59.14 12.10
C LEU A 236 47.46 -60.23 12.80
N GLY A 237 47.43 -60.18 14.13
CA GLY A 237 46.63 -61.08 14.96
C GLY A 237 45.12 -60.92 14.73
N PRO A 238 44.32 -61.95 15.06
CA PRO A 238 42.87 -61.96 14.80
C PRO A 238 42.12 -60.81 15.48
N GLU A 239 42.50 -60.42 16.70
CA GLU A 239 41.91 -59.29 17.44
C GLU A 239 42.12 -57.95 16.72
N THR A 240 43.33 -57.71 16.18
CA THR A 240 43.63 -56.48 15.43
C THR A 240 42.90 -56.40 14.08
N GLN A 241 42.62 -57.55 13.46
CA GLN A 241 41.79 -57.59 12.25
C GLN A 241 40.33 -57.24 12.55
N GLU A 242 39.81 -57.69 13.69
CA GLU A 242 38.44 -57.39 14.14
C GLU A 242 38.29 -55.89 14.45
N ASP A 243 39.27 -55.29 15.14
CA ASP A 243 39.32 -53.83 15.37
C ASP A 243 39.37 -53.03 14.06
N LEU A 244 40.17 -53.46 13.07
CA LEU A 244 40.25 -52.80 11.75
C LEU A 244 38.93 -52.89 10.98
N ALA A 245 38.21 -54.01 11.10
CA ALA A 245 36.90 -54.17 10.50
C ALA A 245 35.88 -53.19 11.12
N LEU A 246 35.86 -53.09 12.45
CA LEU A 246 35.02 -52.11 13.17
C LEU A 246 35.38 -50.67 12.77
N LEU A 247 36.66 -50.34 12.65
CA LEU A 247 37.13 -49.01 12.29
C LEU A 247 36.65 -48.61 10.88
N ARG A 248 36.69 -49.54 9.91
CA ARG A 248 36.12 -49.32 8.56
C ARG A 248 34.61 -49.12 8.60
N GLU A 249 33.89 -49.90 9.40
CA GLU A 249 32.45 -49.75 9.57
C GLU A 249 32.10 -48.35 10.10
N GLN A 250 32.84 -47.86 11.10
CA GLN A 250 32.63 -46.50 11.64
C GLN A 250 32.96 -45.41 10.61
N ILE A 251 34.02 -45.57 9.81
CA ILE A 251 34.36 -44.60 8.75
C ILE A 251 33.25 -44.53 7.70
N GLU A 252 32.73 -45.67 7.23
CA GLU A 252 31.61 -45.69 6.27
C GLU A 252 30.33 -45.13 6.88
N HIS A 253 30.07 -45.39 8.18
CA HIS A 253 28.95 -44.78 8.88
C HIS A 253 29.06 -43.25 8.96
N CYS A 254 30.23 -42.72 9.32
CA CYS A 254 30.50 -41.26 9.32
C CYS A 254 30.31 -40.65 7.93
N LYS A 255 30.82 -41.31 6.89
CA LYS A 255 30.68 -40.89 5.49
C LYS A 255 29.21 -40.87 5.05
N GLY A 256 28.43 -41.88 5.46
CA GLY A 256 26.99 -41.95 5.22
C GLY A 256 26.22 -40.81 5.88
N ILE A 257 26.50 -40.51 7.15
CA ILE A 257 25.86 -39.40 7.90
C ILE A 257 26.11 -38.06 7.20
N ILE A 258 27.37 -37.78 6.86
CA ILE A 258 27.80 -36.52 6.27
C ILE A 258 27.22 -36.35 4.86
N THR A 259 27.28 -37.40 4.03
CA THR A 259 26.70 -37.37 2.67
C THR A 259 25.19 -37.19 2.72
N GLY A 260 24.51 -37.84 3.69
CA GLY A 260 23.07 -37.66 3.91
C GLY A 260 22.72 -36.24 4.37
N LEU A 261 23.55 -35.60 5.19
CA LEU A 261 23.36 -34.21 5.61
C LEU A 261 23.50 -33.23 4.42
N ALA A 262 24.50 -33.44 3.56
CA ALA A 262 24.70 -32.66 2.34
C ALA A 262 23.60 -32.85 1.29
N ALA A 263 23.12 -34.08 1.10
CA ALA A 263 22.04 -34.38 0.15
C ALA A 263 20.73 -33.70 0.55
N ARG A 264 20.36 -33.75 1.84
CA ARG A 264 19.18 -33.05 2.39
C ARG A 264 19.31 -31.53 2.23
N ALA A 265 20.49 -30.98 2.49
CA ALA A 265 20.78 -29.56 2.24
C ALA A 265 20.69 -29.18 0.74
N GLY A 266 21.12 -30.07 -0.16
CA GLY A 266 21.06 -29.86 -1.61
C GLY A 266 19.64 -29.95 -2.19
N GLN A 267 18.78 -30.83 -1.66
CA GLN A 267 17.38 -30.93 -2.05
C GLN A 267 16.59 -29.65 -1.75
N THR A 268 16.87 -29.02 -0.60
CA THR A 268 16.24 -27.72 -0.26
C THR A 268 16.70 -26.58 -1.19
N ARG A 269 17.90 -26.67 -1.79
CA ARG A 269 18.36 -25.73 -2.81
C ARG A 269 17.67 -25.94 -4.16
N ALA A 270 17.33 -27.18 -4.52
CA ALA A 270 16.63 -27.50 -5.77
C ALA A 270 15.17 -27.02 -5.77
N GLU A 271 14.48 -27.07 -4.63
CA GLU A 271 13.11 -26.55 -4.48
C GLU A 271 13.03 -25.01 -4.61
N GLY A 272 14.14 -24.29 -4.40
CA GLY A 272 14.23 -22.84 -4.59
C GLY A 272 14.55 -22.39 -6.02
N GLY A 273 14.93 -23.31 -6.91
CA GLY A 273 15.15 -23.02 -8.32
C GLY A 273 13.82 -22.92 -9.06
N GLY A 274 13.44 -21.73 -9.53
CA GLY A 274 12.21 -21.55 -10.29
C GLY A 274 12.16 -22.45 -11.54
N ALA A 275 10.98 -22.99 -11.85
CA ALA A 275 10.76 -23.78 -13.05
C ALA A 275 11.06 -22.93 -14.29
N ILE A 276 12.02 -23.38 -15.10
CA ILE A 276 12.30 -22.83 -16.43
C ILE A 276 11.64 -23.75 -17.46
N ASP A 277 10.97 -23.14 -18.43
CA ASP A 277 10.39 -23.84 -19.57
C ASP A 277 11.49 -24.59 -20.34
N LEU A 278 11.25 -25.86 -20.65
CA LEU A 278 12.25 -26.76 -21.25
C LEU A 278 12.78 -26.20 -22.57
N ASP A 279 11.92 -25.54 -23.34
CA ASP A 279 12.25 -24.91 -24.63
C ASP A 279 13.25 -23.75 -24.47
N ARG A 280 13.17 -23.03 -23.35
CA ARG A 280 14.10 -21.93 -23.02
C ARG A 280 15.45 -22.46 -22.54
N TRP A 281 15.47 -23.64 -21.93
CA TRP A 281 16.69 -24.30 -21.49
C TRP A 281 17.44 -24.99 -22.64
N LEU A 282 16.70 -25.52 -23.62
CA LEU A 282 17.25 -26.18 -24.81
C LEU A 282 17.64 -25.19 -25.92
N ALA A 283 17.35 -23.90 -25.78
CA ALA A 283 17.78 -22.89 -26.74
C ALA A 283 19.32 -22.88 -26.81
N PRO A 284 19.94 -23.08 -28.00
CA PRO A 284 21.38 -23.12 -28.12
C PRO A 284 21.97 -21.76 -27.69
N ALA A 285 22.94 -21.80 -26.78
CA ALA A 285 23.72 -20.64 -26.34
C ALA A 285 24.70 -20.19 -27.45
N GLY A 286 24.15 -19.72 -28.57
CA GLY A 286 24.91 -19.19 -29.69
C GLY A 286 24.17 -18.03 -30.32
N ASP A 287 24.56 -16.81 -29.92
CA ASP A 287 24.68 -15.60 -30.76
C ASP A 287 24.79 -14.31 -29.90
N ASP A 288 25.68 -14.31 -28.88
CA ASP A 288 26.07 -13.09 -28.14
C ASP A 288 27.60 -12.86 -28.18
N LEU A 289 28.23 -13.28 -29.28
CA LEU A 289 29.60 -12.94 -29.63
C LEU A 289 29.67 -12.63 -31.12
N LEU A 290 29.21 -11.44 -31.52
CA LEU A 290 29.79 -10.58 -32.56
C LEU A 290 29.27 -9.14 -32.42
#